data_AF-A0A1C0YKV3-F1
#
_entry.id   AF-A0A1C0YKV3-F1
#
_cell.length_a   1.000
_cell.length_b   1.000
_cell.length_c   1.000
_cell.angle_alpha   90.00
_cell.angle_beta   90.00
_cell.angle_gamma   90.00
#
_symmetry.space_group_name_H-M   'P 1'
#
loop_
_entity.id
_entity.type
_entity.pdbx_description
1 polymer ?
#
loop_
_entity_poly.entity_id
_entity_poly.type
_entity_poly.pdbx_seq_one_letter_code
_entity_poly.pdbx_strand_id
1 'polypeptide(L)'
;MSKPTSYTKDQLYGATKGVKRTYINKATKNEADARISKVQAYKLIAHKLKLSSDRSLWKNNDSEYLSTWYDKLIKDIDDILLNNQSIISSNSKDTLDTNQKSNYLEIISALEKRVENLTIENFELRQKLLTK
;
A
#
# COMPACT_ATOMS: atom_id res chain seq x y z
N MET A 1 -26.34 34.69 -13.36
CA MET A 1 -26.35 33.40 -14.10
C MET A 1 -26.65 32.29 -13.10
N SER A 2 -27.85 31.69 -13.17
CA SER A 2 -28.27 30.59 -12.29
C SER A 2 -27.38 29.37 -12.54
N LYS A 3 -26.82 28.78 -11.48
CA LYS A 3 -25.99 27.57 -11.58
C LYS A 3 -26.90 26.38 -11.92
N PRO A 4 -26.50 25.50 -12.87
CA PRO A 4 -27.31 24.33 -13.21
C PRO A 4 -27.53 23.46 -11.97
N THR A 5 -28.79 23.11 -11.72
CA THR A 5 -29.28 22.31 -10.58
C THR A 5 -29.02 20.81 -10.75
N SER A 6 -28.53 20.38 -11.91
CA SER A 6 -28.21 18.99 -12.27
C SER A 6 -27.15 18.97 -13.38
N TYR A 7 -26.25 17.99 -13.37
CA TYR A 7 -25.21 17.80 -14.38
C TYR A 7 -25.64 16.76 -15.41
N THR A 8 -25.21 16.93 -16.65
CA THR A 8 -25.38 15.84 -17.63
C THR A 8 -24.43 14.69 -17.31
N LYS A 9 -24.82 13.47 -17.65
CA LYS A 9 -23.98 12.28 -17.49
C LYS A 9 -22.61 12.45 -18.16
N ASP A 10 -22.55 13.14 -19.29
CA ASP A 10 -21.30 13.40 -20.02
C ASP A 10 -20.36 14.34 -19.25
N GLN A 11 -20.91 15.36 -18.57
CA GLN A 11 -20.12 16.26 -17.73
C GLN A 11 -19.53 15.52 -16.54
N LEU A 12 -20.34 14.70 -15.86
CA LEU A 12 -19.90 13.85 -14.76
C LEU A 12 -18.83 12.86 -15.23
N TYR A 13 -19.04 12.21 -16.37
CA TYR A 13 -18.09 11.27 -16.97
C TYR A 13 -16.76 11.93 -17.32
N GLY A 14 -16.79 13.12 -17.93
CA GLY A 14 -15.58 13.88 -18.25
C GLY A 14 -14.77 14.22 -17.00
N ALA A 15 -15.43 14.69 -15.95
CA ALA A 15 -14.80 15.03 -14.68
C ALA A 15 -14.20 13.78 -13.99
N THR A 16 -14.98 12.70 -13.88
CA THR A 16 -14.57 11.46 -13.21
C THR A 16 -13.49 10.71 -13.97
N LYS A 17 -13.51 10.71 -15.31
CA LYS A 17 -12.45 10.13 -16.16
C LYS A 17 -11.09 10.77 -15.88
N GLY A 18 -11.06 12.09 -15.74
CA GLY A 18 -9.85 12.83 -15.40
C GLY A 18 -9.27 12.41 -14.04
N VAL A 19 -10.12 12.32 -13.02
CA VAL A 19 -9.70 11.90 -11.67
C VAL A 19 -9.25 10.44 -11.67
N LYS A 20 -10.01 9.53 -12.30
CA LYS A 20 -9.65 8.11 -12.43
C LYS A 20 -8.26 7.95 -13.05
N ARG A 21 -7.99 8.62 -14.17
CA ARG A 21 -6.68 8.54 -14.85
C ARG A 21 -5.53 8.99 -13.95
N THR A 22 -5.72 10.08 -13.20
CA THR A 22 -4.68 10.58 -12.29
C THR A 22 -4.34 9.55 -11.22
N TYR A 23 -5.33 8.96 -10.55
CA TYR A 23 -5.07 8.04 -9.44
C TYR A 23 -4.64 6.65 -9.89
N ILE A 24 -5.13 6.16 -11.04
CA ILE A 24 -4.57 4.95 -11.65
C ILE A 24 -3.08 5.14 -11.98
N ASN A 25 -2.70 6.27 -12.57
CA ASN A 25 -1.29 6.55 -12.88
C ASN A 25 -0.42 6.66 -11.62
N LYS A 26 -0.98 7.12 -10.50
CA LYS A 26 -0.28 7.11 -9.21
C LYS A 26 -0.12 5.69 -8.67
N ALA A 27 -1.16 4.87 -8.78
CA ALA A 27 -1.14 3.48 -8.36
C ALA A 27 -0.15 2.64 -9.18
N THR A 28 -0.09 2.83 -10.49
CA THR A 28 0.87 2.12 -11.35
C THR A 28 2.31 2.50 -11.02
N LYS A 29 2.56 3.73 -10.57
CA LYS A 29 3.87 4.20 -10.08
C LYS A 29 4.17 3.83 -8.63
N ASN A 30 3.24 3.16 -7.95
CA ASN A 30 3.35 2.79 -6.54
C ASN A 30 3.56 4.01 -5.59
N GLU A 31 2.94 5.16 -5.92
CA GLU A 31 2.98 6.35 -5.08
C GLU A 31 2.11 6.15 -3.82
N ALA A 32 2.58 6.62 -2.66
CA ALA A 32 1.84 6.52 -1.40
C ALA A 32 0.46 7.20 -1.45
N ASP A 33 0.32 8.25 -2.26
CA ASP A 33 -0.92 9.03 -2.44
C ASP A 33 -1.85 8.45 -3.52
N ALA A 34 -1.66 7.19 -3.91
CA ALA A 34 -2.54 6.51 -4.87
C ALA A 34 -3.95 6.26 -4.31
N ARG A 35 -4.08 6.07 -2.99
CA ARG A 35 -5.39 5.92 -2.33
C ARG A 35 -5.96 7.30 -2.00
N ILE A 36 -7.05 7.66 -2.66
CA ILE A 36 -7.80 8.89 -2.37
C ILE A 36 -9.03 8.60 -1.51
N SER A 37 -9.32 9.46 -0.54
CA SER A 37 -10.60 9.39 0.20
C SER A 37 -11.79 9.83 -0.66
N LYS A 38 -12.98 9.29 -0.37
CA LYS A 38 -14.23 9.64 -1.07
C LYS A 38 -14.52 11.14 -1.05
N VAL A 39 -14.29 11.78 0.10
CA VAL A 39 -14.47 13.23 0.27
C VAL A 39 -13.52 14.02 -0.64
N GLN A 40 -12.25 13.65 -0.70
CA GLN A 40 -11.29 14.31 -1.58
C GLN A 40 -11.62 14.06 -3.06
N ALA A 41 -12.07 12.86 -3.42
CA ALA A 41 -12.49 12.54 -4.78
C ALA A 41 -13.62 13.46 -5.23
N TYR A 42 -14.61 13.66 -4.36
CA TYR A 42 -15.77 14.49 -4.67
C TYR A 42 -15.39 15.97 -4.75
N LYS A 43 -14.47 16.44 -3.91
CA LYS A 43 -13.90 17.80 -4.02
C LYS A 43 -13.18 18.02 -5.35
N LEU A 44 -12.39 17.06 -5.83
CA LEU A 44 -11.70 17.17 -7.12
C LEU A 44 -12.68 17.19 -8.29
N ILE A 45 -13.72 16.36 -8.24
CA ILE A 45 -14.77 16.32 -9.25
C ILE A 45 -15.56 17.63 -9.25
N ALA A 46 -15.93 18.13 -8.06
CA ALA A 46 -16.60 19.42 -7.89
C ALA A 46 -15.75 20.56 -8.48
N HIS A 47 -14.45 20.58 -8.22
CA HIS A 47 -13.54 21.58 -8.79
C HIS A 47 -13.48 21.49 -10.32
N LYS A 48 -13.40 20.29 -10.90
CA LYS A 48 -13.44 20.09 -12.36
C LYS A 48 -14.76 20.54 -13.00
N LEU A 49 -15.86 20.42 -12.28
CA LEU A 49 -17.18 20.89 -12.67
C LEU A 49 -17.41 22.38 -12.35
N LYS A 50 -16.38 23.10 -11.87
CA LYS A 50 -16.42 24.52 -11.47
C LYS A 50 -17.47 24.81 -10.38
N LEU A 51 -17.59 23.89 -9.43
CA LEU A 51 -18.54 23.99 -8.32
C LEU A 51 -17.88 24.63 -7.12
N SER A 52 -18.66 25.48 -6.45
CA SER A 52 -18.22 26.16 -5.22
C SER A 52 -18.27 25.27 -3.99
N SER A 53 -19.00 24.16 -4.06
CA SER A 53 -19.12 23.17 -2.99
C SER A 53 -19.30 21.79 -3.61
N ASP A 54 -18.73 20.79 -2.95
CA ASP A 54 -18.94 19.37 -3.24
C ASP A 54 -20.32 18.88 -2.84
N ARG A 55 -21.02 19.55 -1.91
CA ARG A 55 -22.37 19.19 -1.44
C ARG A 55 -23.42 19.14 -2.56
N SER A 56 -23.21 19.86 -3.67
CA SER A 56 -24.10 19.77 -4.83
C SER A 56 -24.05 18.41 -5.53
N LEU A 57 -22.95 17.67 -5.39
CA LEU A 57 -22.79 16.32 -5.93
C LEU A 57 -23.45 15.24 -5.08
N TRP A 58 -23.92 15.60 -3.87
CA TRP A 58 -24.50 14.66 -2.91
C TRP A 58 -26.02 14.52 -3.11
N LYS A 59 -26.58 15.18 -4.12
CA LYS A 59 -28.02 15.18 -4.40
C LYS A 59 -28.37 14.12 -5.45
N ASN A 60 -29.37 13.29 -5.12
CA ASN A 60 -30.07 12.35 -6.02
C ASN A 60 -29.12 11.51 -6.91
N ASN A 61 -29.50 11.23 -8.15
CA ASN A 61 -28.86 10.28 -9.07
C ASN A 61 -27.35 10.50 -9.29
N ASP A 62 -26.86 11.73 -9.13
CA ASP A 62 -25.44 12.04 -9.28
C ASP A 62 -24.62 11.42 -8.15
N SER A 63 -25.17 11.38 -6.93
CA SER A 63 -24.53 10.77 -5.76
C SER A 63 -24.38 9.27 -5.90
N GLU A 64 -25.41 8.59 -6.43
CA GLU A 64 -25.38 7.14 -6.63
C GLU A 64 -24.37 6.76 -7.71
N TYR A 65 -24.36 7.50 -8.83
CA TYR A 65 -23.36 7.34 -9.89
C TYR A 65 -21.94 7.53 -9.36
N LEU A 66 -21.70 8.61 -8.62
CA LEU A 66 -20.39 8.94 -8.07
C LEU A 66 -19.95 7.95 -6.98
N SER A 67 -20.88 7.39 -6.22
CA SER A 67 -20.56 6.35 -5.24
C SER A 67 -20.11 5.08 -5.94
N THR A 68 -20.91 4.60 -6.90
CA THR A 68 -20.58 3.40 -7.70
C THR A 68 -19.27 3.58 -8.46
N TRP A 69 -19.01 4.77 -9.00
CA TRP A 69 -17.76 5.09 -9.67
C TRP A 69 -16.57 5.05 -8.70
N TYR A 70 -16.73 5.61 -7.50
CA TYR A 70 -15.66 5.64 -6.49
C TYR A 70 -15.30 4.22 -6.04
N ASP A 71 -16.29 3.37 -5.79
CA ASP A 71 -16.05 2.00 -5.35
C ASP A 71 -15.28 1.20 -6.43
N LYS A 72 -15.61 1.42 -7.71
CA LYS A 72 -14.86 0.87 -8.84
C LYS A 72 -13.43 1.41 -8.92
N LEU A 73 -13.23 2.72 -8.68
CA LEU A 73 -11.90 3.32 -8.69
C LEU A 73 -11.01 2.72 -7.61
N ILE A 74 -11.52 2.57 -6.38
CA ILE A 74 -10.75 1.98 -5.27
C ILE A 74 -10.40 0.53 -5.57
N LYS A 75 -11.35 -0.25 -6.08
CA LYS A 75 -11.08 -1.62 -6.51
C LYS A 75 -9.98 -1.68 -7.58
N ASP A 76 -10.07 -0.86 -8.62
CA ASP A 76 -9.05 -0.80 -9.67
C ASP A 76 -7.66 -0.43 -9.11
N ILE A 77 -7.60 0.50 -8.15
CA ILE A 77 -6.34 0.89 -7.49
C ILE A 77 -5.79 -0.26 -6.64
N ASP A 78 -6.64 -0.92 -5.87
CA ASP A 78 -6.27 -2.06 -5.02
C ASP A 78 -5.73 -3.22 -5.86
N ASP A 79 -6.39 -3.54 -6.97
CA ASP A 79 -5.96 -4.60 -7.90
C ASP A 79 -4.58 -4.26 -8.51
N ILE A 80 -4.32 -3.00 -8.88
CA ILE A 80 -3.02 -2.55 -9.40
C ILE A 80 -1.92 -2.67 -8.32
N LEU A 81 -2.20 -2.20 -7.10
CA LEU A 81 -1.23 -2.25 -6.01
C LEU A 81 -0.92 -3.68 -5.60
N LEU A 82 -1.92 -4.56 -5.57
CA LEU A 82 -1.76 -5.98 -5.27
C LEU A 82 -0.92 -6.68 -6.36
N ASN A 83 -1.19 -6.39 -7.63
CA ASN A 83 -0.40 -6.92 -8.74
C ASN A 83 1.06 -6.43 -8.70
N ASN A 84 1.28 -5.15 -8.38
CA ASN A 84 2.62 -4.59 -8.21
C ASN A 84 3.36 -5.23 -7.02
N GLN A 85 2.67 -5.49 -5.91
CA GLN A 85 3.26 -6.24 -4.79
C GLN A 85 3.57 -7.68 -5.16
N SER A 86 2.71 -8.35 -5.92
CA SER A 86 2.96 -9.70 -6.43
C SER A 86 4.19 -9.74 -7.33
N ILE A 87 4.39 -8.74 -8.19
CA ILE A 87 5.59 -8.58 -9.03
C ILE A 87 6.84 -8.31 -8.18
N ILE A 88 6.75 -7.43 -7.18
CA ILE A 88 7.88 -7.17 -6.26
C ILE A 88 8.22 -8.43 -5.46
N SER A 89 7.21 -9.17 -4.99
CA SER A 89 7.39 -10.38 -4.20
C SER A 89 7.88 -11.59 -5.02
N SER A 90 7.65 -11.59 -6.34
CA SER A 90 8.24 -12.55 -7.27
C SER A 90 9.63 -12.13 -7.73
N ASN A 91 9.94 -10.83 -7.80
CA ASN A 91 11.29 -10.32 -8.03
C ASN A 91 12.18 -10.29 -6.77
N SER A 92 11.63 -10.48 -5.57
CA SER A 92 12.41 -10.60 -4.33
C SER A 92 12.83 -12.05 -4.03
N LYS A 93 12.55 -13.00 -4.93
CA LYS A 93 13.19 -14.32 -4.93
C LYS A 93 14.34 -14.30 -5.94
N ASP A 94 15.50 -13.88 -5.43
CA ASP A 94 16.86 -13.94 -6.00
C ASP A 94 17.49 -12.57 -5.74
N THR A 95 18.19 -12.38 -4.63
CA THR A 95 19.62 -12.72 -4.58
C THR A 95 20.12 -12.60 -3.14
N LEU A 96 19.95 -13.66 -2.34
CA LEU A 96 21.01 -13.97 -1.38
C LEU A 96 21.97 -14.84 -2.16
N ASP A 97 23.08 -14.24 -2.60
CA ASP A 97 24.15 -14.94 -3.30
C ASP A 97 24.48 -16.23 -2.53
N THR A 98 24.61 -17.36 -3.22
CA THR A 98 24.86 -18.67 -2.60
C THR A 98 26.04 -18.64 -1.63
N ASN A 99 27.01 -17.74 -1.85
CA ASN A 99 28.14 -17.46 -0.98
C ASN A 99 27.77 -16.75 0.34
N GLN A 100 26.74 -15.90 0.35
CA GLN A 100 26.26 -15.26 1.58
C GLN A 100 25.53 -16.27 2.45
N LYS A 101 24.74 -17.16 1.84
CA LYS A 101 24.02 -18.21 2.57
C LYS A 101 24.98 -19.22 3.23
N SER A 102 26.06 -19.61 2.56
CA SER A 102 27.10 -20.46 3.18
C SER A 102 27.81 -19.74 4.32
N ASN A 103 28.15 -18.46 4.15
CA ASN A 103 28.81 -17.65 5.18
C ASN A 103 27.93 -17.49 6.44
N TYR A 104 26.62 -17.29 6.29
CA TYR A 104 25.70 -17.26 7.43
C TYR A 104 25.62 -18.60 8.17
N LEU A 105 25.65 -19.73 7.45
CA LEU A 105 25.66 -21.05 8.09
C LEU A 105 26.94 -21.31 8.88
N GLU A 106 28.09 -20.86 8.38
CA GLU A 106 29.36 -20.94 9.10
C GLU A 106 29.34 -20.08 10.37
N ILE A 107 28.81 -18.86 10.28
CA ILE A 107 28.67 -17.96 11.44
C ILE A 107 27.73 -18.57 12.49
N ILE A 108 26.59 -19.12 12.06
CA ILE A 108 25.63 -19.77 12.98
C ILE A 108 26.30 -20.95 13.70
N SER A 109 27.00 -21.82 12.97
CA SER A 109 27.70 -22.96 13.58
C SER A 109 28.79 -22.53 14.56
N ALA A 110 29.52 -21.46 14.26
CA ALA A 110 30.53 -20.89 15.15
C ALA A 110 29.91 -20.33 16.44
N LEU A 111 28.76 -19.67 16.34
CA LEU A 111 28.03 -19.14 17.48
C LEU A 111 27.46 -20.27 18.35
N GLU A 112 26.88 -21.31 17.75
CA GLU A 112 26.37 -22.49 18.48
C GLU A 112 27.48 -23.16 19.30
N LYS A 113 28.65 -23.39 18.70
CA LYS A 113 29.82 -23.93 19.42
C LYS A 113 30.28 -23.01 20.55
N ARG A 114 30.24 -21.69 20.35
CA ARG A 114 30.65 -20.75 21.40
C ARG A 114 29.68 -20.76 22.58
N VAL A 115 28.38 -20.84 22.30
CA VAL A 115 27.35 -20.99 23.33
C VAL A 115 27.56 -22.29 24.11
N GLU A 116 27.76 -23.41 23.41
CA GLU A 116 28.02 -24.72 24.04
C GLU A 116 29.21 -24.68 25.00
N ASN A 117 30.34 -24.13 24.54
CA ASN A 117 31.54 -23.97 25.36
C ASN A 117 31.29 -23.10 26.60
N LEU A 118 30.55 -21.99 26.46
CA LEU A 118 30.21 -21.11 27.58
C LEU A 118 29.27 -21.79 28.58
N THR A 119 28.37 -22.67 28.12
CA THR A 119 27.54 -23.48 29.01
C THR A 119 28.35 -24.51 29.79
N ILE A 120 29.31 -25.17 29.15
CA ILE A 120 30.22 -26.13 29.82
C ILE A 120 31.06 -25.38 30.87
N GLU A 121 31.68 -24.26 30.49
CA GLU A 121 32.50 -23.44 31.39
C GLU A 121 31.69 -22.95 32.60
N ASN A 122 30.45 -22.49 32.38
CA ASN A 122 29.53 -22.13 33.47
C ASN A 122 29.22 -23.31 34.40
N PHE A 123 29.02 -24.51 33.85
CA PHE A 123 28.76 -25.69 34.65
C PHE A 123 29.97 -26.05 35.53
N GLU A 124 31.17 -26.04 34.97
CA GLU A 124 32.42 -26.29 35.71
C GLU A 124 32.65 -25.26 36.82
N LEU A 125 32.43 -23.97 36.53
CA LEU A 125 32.54 -22.90 37.53
C LEU A 125 31.54 -23.08 38.66
N ARG A 126 30.29 -23.48 38.37
CA ARG A 126 29.29 -23.80 39.40
C ARG A 126 29.73 -24.97 40.28
N GLN A 127 30.31 -26.02 39.70
CA GLN A 127 30.82 -27.17 40.48
C GLN A 127 32.01 -26.78 41.38
N LYS A 128 32.91 -25.91 40.90
CA LYS A 128 34.03 -25.38 41.70
C LYS A 128 33.58 -24.48 42.85
N LEU A 129 32.43 -23.81 42.73
CA LEU A 129 31.84 -23.00 43.79
C LEU A 129 31.12 -23.85 44.86
N LEU A 130 30.56 -24.99 44.47
CA LEU A 130 29.87 -25.93 45.38
C LEU A 130 30.81 -26.83 46.18
N THR A 131 32.07 -26.95 45.74
CA THR A 131 33.11 -27.77 46.40
C THR A 131 34.06 -26.96 47.29
N LYS A 132 33.73 -25.68 47.56
CA LYS A 132 34.32 -24.84 48.60
C LYS A 132 33.43 -24.83 49.84
#